data_AF-A0A7W1XUL8-F1
#
_entry.id   AF-A0A7W1XUL8-F1
#
_cell.length_a   1.000
_cell.length_b   1.000
_cell.length_c   1.000
_cell.angle_alpha   90.00
_cell.angle_beta   90.00
_cell.angle_gamma   90.00
#
_symmetry.space_group_name_H-M   'P 1'
#
loop_
_entity.id
_entity.type
_entity.pdbx_description
1 polymer ?
#
loop_
_entity_poly.entity_id
_entity_poly.type
_entity_poly.pdbx_seq_one_letter_code
_entity_poly.pdbx_strand_id
1 'polypeptide(L)'
;KQVKLEKKEIRISTTDPDSGYMVREGKPEGFFYLDHRTVDGKYNFITDVFVTPGNVHDSIPYLKRLNRQIHRFDFLVEEVALDAGYLTMPICQELMKRNIFAVIAHRRFRPKKGLFHKWQFKYIPEQDVYLCPARYELRYSTTNRSGYREYKSNPNVCQNCLFLSRCTRSKTFQKVVTRHVWENAKEWVRKNRLSERGKQLYKRRRETIERSFADAKELHS
;
A
#
# COMPACT_ATOMS: atom_id res chain seq x y z
N LYS A 1 -27.16 5.75 10.48
CA LYS A 1 -27.22 4.99 9.20
C LYS A 1 -26.53 3.64 9.42
N GLN A 2 -27.29 2.55 9.43
CA GLN A 2 -26.78 1.17 9.60
C GLN A 2 -25.67 0.87 8.59
N VAL A 3 -24.56 0.33 9.08
CA VAL A 3 -23.48 -0.22 8.25
C VAL A 3 -24.04 -1.48 7.59
N LYS A 4 -24.37 -1.42 6.30
CA LYS A 4 -24.59 -2.65 5.51
C LYS A 4 -23.25 -3.38 5.47
N LEU A 5 -23.10 -4.41 6.30
CA LEU A 5 -22.05 -5.40 6.18
C LEU A 5 -22.23 -6.07 4.82
N GLU A 6 -21.35 -5.78 3.87
CA GLU A 6 -21.28 -6.55 2.62
C GLU A 6 -21.00 -8.01 3.00
N LYS A 7 -22.00 -8.87 2.80
CA LYS A 7 -21.83 -10.32 2.94
C LYS A 7 -20.95 -10.78 1.79
N LYS A 8 -19.68 -11.04 2.10
CA LYS A 8 -18.76 -11.67 1.15
C LYS A 8 -18.94 -13.17 1.27
N GLU A 9 -19.31 -13.82 0.17
CA GLU A 9 -19.26 -15.27 0.09
C GLU A 9 -17.79 -15.72 0.12
N ILE A 10 -17.48 -16.67 1.00
CA ILE A 10 -16.14 -17.22 1.18
C ILE A 10 -16.24 -18.73 0.99
N ARG A 11 -15.36 -19.30 0.16
CA ARG A 11 -15.21 -20.75 0.05
C ARG A 11 -14.50 -21.26 1.30
N ILE A 12 -15.12 -22.22 1.99
CA ILE A 12 -14.59 -22.88 3.18
C ILE A 12 -14.33 -24.33 2.82
N SER A 13 -13.18 -24.86 3.22
CA SER A 13 -12.85 -26.28 3.00
C SER A 13 -13.67 -27.14 3.95
N THR A 14 -14.20 -28.25 3.43
CA THR A 14 -14.92 -29.24 4.23
C THR A 14 -14.00 -30.12 5.06
N THR A 15 -12.71 -30.18 4.72
CA THR A 15 -11.70 -31.00 5.41
C THR A 15 -10.87 -30.19 6.40
N ASP A 16 -10.55 -28.94 6.07
CA ASP A 16 -9.76 -28.03 6.92
C ASP A 16 -10.35 -26.62 6.90
N PRO A 17 -11.31 -26.31 7.81
CA PRO A 17 -11.99 -25.02 7.86
C PRO A 17 -11.08 -23.82 8.16
N ASP A 18 -9.88 -24.05 8.71
CA ASP A 18 -8.93 -22.99 9.05
C ASP A 18 -8.11 -22.54 7.83
N SER A 19 -8.13 -23.30 6.74
CA SER A 19 -7.50 -22.93 5.48
C SER A 19 -8.28 -21.84 4.72
N GLY A 20 -7.56 -21.03 3.93
CA GLY A 20 -8.18 -19.96 3.14
C GLY A 20 -8.10 -20.21 1.64
N TYR A 21 -9.24 -20.11 0.96
CA TYR A 21 -9.29 -20.24 -0.50
C TYR A 21 -8.63 -19.04 -1.20
N MET A 22 -7.67 -19.31 -2.08
CA MET A 22 -6.87 -18.27 -2.73
C MET A 22 -6.63 -18.59 -4.21
N VAL A 23 -6.74 -17.55 -5.02
CA VAL A 23 -6.39 -17.56 -6.45
C VAL A 23 -5.28 -16.53 -6.67
N ARG A 24 -4.12 -16.96 -7.18
CA ARG A 24 -3.00 -16.08 -7.54
C ARG A 24 -2.56 -16.38 -8.96
N GLU A 25 -2.33 -15.33 -9.74
CA GLU A 25 -1.82 -15.45 -11.10
C GLU A 25 -0.48 -16.21 -11.11
N GLY A 26 -0.41 -17.28 -11.89
CA GLY A 26 0.78 -18.15 -11.99
C GLY A 26 1.01 -19.09 -10.81
N LYS A 27 0.03 -19.28 -9.91
CA LYS A 27 0.09 -20.27 -8.82
C LYS A 27 -1.15 -21.17 -8.83
N PRO A 28 -1.07 -22.37 -8.22
CA PRO A 28 -2.23 -23.25 -8.07
C PRO A 28 -3.37 -22.54 -7.32
N GLU A 29 -4.58 -22.73 -7.81
CA GLU A 29 -5.81 -22.33 -7.12
C GLU A 29 -6.17 -23.41 -6.08
N GLY A 30 -6.59 -22.99 -4.88
CA GLY A 30 -6.90 -23.93 -3.81
C GLY A 30 -6.95 -23.32 -2.42
N PHE A 31 -6.98 -24.19 -1.42
CA PHE A 31 -6.94 -23.85 0.00
C PHE A 31 -5.51 -23.83 0.51
N PHE A 32 -5.11 -22.73 1.14
CA PHE A 32 -3.74 -22.53 1.60
C PHE A 32 -3.68 -21.85 2.96
N TYR A 33 -2.47 -21.88 3.53
CA TYR A 33 -2.03 -21.01 4.61
C TYR A 33 -0.94 -20.05 4.11
N LEU A 34 -0.81 -18.91 4.77
CA LEU A 34 0.25 -17.94 4.53
C LEU A 34 1.11 -17.84 5.79
N ASP A 35 2.41 -18.03 5.60
CA ASP A 35 3.45 -17.75 6.60
C ASP A 35 3.87 -16.28 6.52
N HIS A 36 3.63 -15.53 7.59
CA HIS A 36 4.12 -14.17 7.80
C HIS A 36 5.35 -14.23 8.69
N ARG A 37 6.51 -13.94 8.11
CA ARG A 37 7.80 -14.02 8.79
C ARG A 37 8.45 -12.65 8.95
N THR A 38 9.05 -12.40 10.11
CA THR A 38 9.99 -11.29 10.32
C THR A 38 11.38 -11.85 10.58
N VAL A 39 12.37 -11.22 9.95
CA VAL A 39 13.78 -11.59 10.06
C VAL A 39 14.57 -10.34 10.45
N ASP A 40 15.46 -10.46 11.43
CA ASP A 40 16.43 -9.43 11.75
C ASP A 40 17.35 -9.17 10.55
N GLY A 41 17.49 -7.89 10.19
CA GLY A 41 18.36 -7.50 9.10
C GLY A 41 19.82 -7.81 9.39
N LYS A 42 20.28 -7.71 10.65
CA LYS A 42 21.71 -7.78 10.97
C LYS A 42 22.29 -9.20 10.87
N TYR A 43 21.64 -10.14 11.54
CA TYR A 43 22.13 -11.50 11.79
C TYR A 43 21.25 -12.59 11.16
N ASN A 44 20.19 -12.23 10.42
CA ASN A 44 19.25 -13.17 9.80
C ASN A 44 18.47 -14.06 10.79
N PHE A 45 18.30 -13.63 12.04
CA PHE A 45 17.47 -14.37 12.97
C PHE A 45 15.99 -14.18 12.67
N ILE A 46 15.24 -15.28 12.67
CA ILE A 46 13.78 -15.22 12.59
C ILE A 46 13.26 -14.73 13.94
N THR A 47 12.69 -13.53 13.97
CA THR A 47 12.16 -12.89 15.17
C THR A 47 10.66 -13.09 15.33
N ASP A 48 9.97 -13.43 14.23
CA ASP A 48 8.55 -13.74 14.26
C ASP A 48 8.11 -14.67 13.13
N VAL A 49 7.19 -15.57 13.45
CA VAL A 49 6.45 -16.42 12.51
C VAL A 49 4.99 -16.38 12.91
N PHE A 50 4.11 -16.14 11.95
CA PHE A 50 2.67 -16.11 12.18
C PHE A 50 1.92 -16.65 10.97
N VAL A 51 1.02 -17.60 11.18
CA VAL A 51 0.28 -18.25 10.10
C VAL A 51 -1.14 -17.68 10.03
N THR A 52 -1.62 -17.43 8.81
CA THR A 52 -3.02 -17.06 8.57
C THR A 52 -3.64 -17.93 7.47
N PRO A 53 -4.98 -18.00 7.39
CA PRO A 53 -5.64 -18.55 6.22
C PRO A 53 -5.22 -17.82 4.93
N GLY A 54 -5.19 -18.54 3.80
CA GLY A 54 -4.72 -18.05 2.49
C GLY A 54 -5.50 -16.88 1.90
N ASN A 55 -6.72 -16.65 2.37
CA ASN A 55 -7.59 -15.55 1.94
C ASN A 55 -7.37 -14.26 2.75
N VAL A 56 -6.49 -14.26 3.75
CA VAL A 56 -6.09 -13.08 4.53
C VAL A 56 -4.94 -12.36 3.82
N HIS A 57 -5.11 -11.07 3.57
CA HIS A 57 -4.07 -10.27 2.92
C HIS A 57 -2.90 -9.97 3.87
N ASP A 58 -1.66 -10.06 3.38
CA ASP A 58 -0.42 -9.95 4.17
C ASP A 58 -0.31 -8.66 5.01
N SER A 59 -0.89 -7.57 4.53
CA SER A 59 -0.88 -6.30 5.26
C SER A 59 -1.72 -6.29 6.54
N ILE A 60 -2.68 -7.21 6.68
CA ILE A 60 -3.64 -7.24 7.79
C ILE A 60 -2.94 -7.56 9.13
N PRO A 61 -2.16 -8.65 9.27
CA PRO A 61 -1.53 -8.99 10.54
C PRO A 61 -0.34 -8.09 10.89
N TYR A 62 0.30 -7.44 9.90
CA TYR A 62 1.61 -6.80 10.03
C TYR A 62 1.79 -5.93 11.29
N LEU A 63 0.93 -4.94 11.51
CA LEU A 63 1.09 -4.01 12.65
C LEU A 63 0.96 -4.72 14.01
N LYS A 64 0.08 -5.73 14.10
CA LYS A 64 -0.03 -6.55 15.31
C LYS A 64 1.23 -7.38 15.53
N ARG A 65 1.84 -7.89 14.46
CA ARG A 65 3.09 -8.65 14.53
C ARG A 65 4.29 -7.79 14.92
N LEU A 66 4.38 -6.59 14.37
CA LEU A 66 5.36 -5.60 14.78
C LEU A 66 5.23 -5.27 16.28
N ASN A 67 4.00 -4.98 16.74
CA ASN A 67 3.73 -4.72 18.16
C ASN A 67 4.17 -5.90 19.04
N ARG A 68 3.82 -7.14 18.68
CA ARG A 68 4.19 -8.31 19.47
C ARG A 68 5.70 -8.43 19.61
N GLN A 69 6.47 -8.19 18.55
CA GLN A 69 7.93 -8.28 18.61
C GLN A 69 8.52 -7.23 19.55
N ILE A 70 8.05 -5.98 19.42
CA ILE A 70 8.45 -4.88 20.32
C ILE A 70 8.13 -5.26 21.77
N HIS A 71 6.91 -5.71 22.08
CA HIS A 71 6.53 -6.03 23.45
C HIS A 71 7.19 -7.29 24.01
N ARG A 72 7.42 -8.31 23.19
CA ARG A 72 7.97 -9.59 23.66
C ARG A 72 9.46 -9.53 23.91
N PHE A 73 10.20 -8.79 23.10
CA PHE A 73 11.66 -8.76 23.11
C PHE A 73 12.25 -7.39 23.45
N ASP A 74 11.39 -6.42 23.76
CA ASP A 74 11.77 -5.03 24.04
C ASP A 74 12.61 -4.41 22.90
N PHE A 75 12.26 -4.74 21.66
CA PHE A 75 13.01 -4.27 20.51
C PHE A 75 12.78 -2.78 20.27
N LEU A 76 13.89 -2.03 20.23
CA LEU A 76 13.93 -0.70 19.65
C LEU A 76 14.00 -0.81 18.12
N VAL A 77 12.84 -0.83 17.47
CA VAL A 77 12.76 -0.97 16.01
C VAL A 77 13.01 0.38 15.34
N GLU A 78 14.21 0.56 14.77
CA GLU A 78 14.59 1.79 14.08
C GLU A 78 14.13 1.81 12.61
N GLU A 79 14.20 0.67 11.93
CA GLU A 79 13.91 0.58 10.50
C GLU A 79 13.22 -0.73 10.10
N VAL A 80 12.40 -0.66 9.05
CA VAL A 80 11.69 -1.82 8.50
C VAL A 80 11.77 -1.84 6.98
N ALA A 81 11.90 -3.04 6.42
CA ALA A 81 11.92 -3.29 4.98
C ALA A 81 10.83 -4.28 4.60
N LEU A 82 9.85 -3.87 3.79
CA LEU A 82 8.64 -4.67 3.51
C LEU A 82 8.40 -4.89 2.02
N ASP A 83 7.71 -5.97 1.70
CA ASP A 83 7.23 -6.27 0.34
C ASP A 83 6.13 -5.33 -0.15
N ALA A 84 5.86 -5.37 -1.45
CA ALA A 84 4.92 -4.46 -2.08
C ALA A 84 3.46 -4.65 -1.61
N GLY A 85 3.12 -5.83 -1.08
CA GLY A 85 1.83 -6.11 -0.47
C GLY A 85 1.57 -5.28 0.80
N TYR A 86 2.62 -4.80 1.47
CA TYR A 86 2.49 -4.02 2.70
C TYR A 86 2.32 -2.51 2.46
N LEU A 87 2.37 -2.03 1.19
CA LEU A 87 2.26 -0.61 0.85
C LEU A 87 0.81 -0.10 0.97
N THR A 88 0.32 -0.01 2.20
CA THR A 88 -1.04 0.43 2.54
C THR A 88 -1.02 1.73 3.34
N MET A 89 -2.09 2.53 3.25
CA MET A 89 -2.19 3.80 3.98
C MET A 89 -2.07 3.62 5.51
N PRO A 90 -2.75 2.65 6.16
CA PRO A 90 -2.63 2.45 7.60
C PRO A 90 -1.21 2.08 8.04
N ILE A 91 -0.52 1.19 7.32
CA ILE A 91 0.86 0.81 7.64
C ILE A 91 1.80 2.00 7.52
N CYS A 92 1.71 2.75 6.41
CA CYS A 92 2.57 3.92 6.21
C CYS A 92 2.35 4.95 7.33
N GLN A 93 1.09 5.22 7.68
CA GLN A 93 0.75 6.18 8.73
C GLN A 93 1.29 5.74 10.10
N GLU A 94 1.10 4.48 10.47
CA GLU A 94 1.54 3.98 11.77
C GLU A 94 3.06 3.93 11.90
N LEU A 95 3.79 3.52 10.85
CA LEU A 95 5.25 3.56 10.84
C LEU A 95 5.78 4.99 10.94
N MET A 96 5.16 5.94 10.22
CA MET A 96 5.52 7.35 10.31
C MET A 96 5.27 7.93 11.70
N LYS A 97 4.11 7.66 12.31
CA LYS A 97 3.79 8.13 13.68
C LYS A 97 4.78 7.64 14.73
N ARG A 98 5.29 6.42 14.56
CA ARG A 98 6.26 5.79 15.46
C ARG A 98 7.71 6.16 15.16
N ASN A 99 7.93 6.99 14.13
CA ASN A 99 9.26 7.36 13.67
C ASN A 99 10.15 6.16 13.27
N ILE A 100 9.55 5.09 12.74
CA ILE A 100 10.27 3.88 12.29
C ILE A 100 10.59 4.01 10.80
N PHE A 101 11.85 4.17 10.44
CA PHE A 101 12.27 4.37 9.06
C PHE A 101 11.82 3.21 8.15
N ALA A 102 10.87 3.51 7.27
CA ALA A 102 10.18 2.47 6.49
C ALA A 102 10.58 2.49 5.01
N VAL A 103 10.96 1.33 4.51
CA VAL A 103 11.20 1.07 3.09
C VAL A 103 10.26 -0.03 2.62
N ILE A 104 9.28 0.33 1.79
CA ILE A 104 8.30 -0.63 1.27
C ILE A 104 8.45 -0.71 -0.25
N ALA A 105 8.54 -1.93 -0.78
CA ALA A 105 8.57 -2.16 -2.22
C ALA A 105 7.30 -1.60 -2.89
N HIS A 106 7.36 -1.30 -4.18
CA HIS A 106 6.19 -0.86 -4.93
C HIS A 106 6.05 -1.65 -6.21
N ARG A 107 4.82 -1.97 -6.59
CA ARG A 107 4.50 -2.46 -7.93
C ARG A 107 4.33 -1.26 -8.86
N ARG A 108 4.91 -1.33 -10.06
CA ARG A 108 4.66 -0.32 -11.10
C ARG A 108 3.21 -0.43 -11.55
N PHE A 109 2.40 0.57 -11.24
CA PHE A 109 1.05 0.67 -11.77
C PHE A 109 1.14 1.05 -13.25
N ARG A 110 0.46 0.30 -14.13
CA ARG A 110 0.29 0.70 -15.53
C ARG A 110 -0.87 1.68 -15.61
N PRO A 111 -0.61 2.98 -15.85
CA PRO A 111 -1.70 3.95 -15.92
C PRO A 111 -2.60 3.72 -17.14
N LYS A 112 -3.84 4.20 -17.07
CA LYS A 112 -4.75 4.21 -18.22
C LYS A 112 -4.12 5.01 -19.36
N LYS A 113 -3.96 4.39 -20.52
CA LYS A 113 -3.40 5.04 -21.72
C LYS A 113 -4.31 6.18 -22.21
N GLY A 114 -3.70 7.25 -22.69
CA GLY A 114 -4.37 8.39 -23.35
C GLY A 114 -4.89 9.50 -22.42
N LEU A 115 -4.86 9.34 -21.10
CA LEU A 115 -5.21 10.39 -20.15
C LEU A 115 -3.98 10.87 -19.37
N PHE A 116 -4.01 12.12 -18.91
CA PHE A 116 -3.01 12.65 -17.99
C PHE A 116 -2.94 11.83 -16.72
N HIS A 117 -1.70 11.59 -16.31
CA HIS A 117 -1.40 10.86 -15.10
C HIS A 117 -1.57 11.73 -13.86
N LYS A 118 -1.85 11.11 -12.71
CA LYS A 118 -2.04 11.83 -11.44
C LYS A 118 -0.82 12.70 -11.06
N TRP A 119 0.41 12.25 -11.36
CA TRP A 119 1.62 13.02 -11.04
C TRP A 119 1.76 14.32 -11.83
N GLN A 120 1.02 14.48 -12.93
CA GLN A 120 0.98 15.73 -13.68
C GLN A 120 0.03 16.76 -13.03
N PHE A 121 -0.74 16.35 -12.02
CA PHE A 121 -1.53 17.24 -11.18
C PHE A 121 -0.73 17.53 -9.91
N LYS A 122 -0.23 18.76 -9.77
CA LYS A 122 0.63 19.16 -8.66
C LYS A 122 -0.21 19.62 -7.48
N TYR A 123 -0.04 19.01 -6.32
CA TYR A 123 -0.67 19.47 -5.08
C TYR A 123 0.09 20.69 -4.54
N ILE A 124 -0.64 21.73 -4.14
CA ILE A 124 -0.13 22.92 -3.43
C ILE A 124 -0.66 22.85 -1.99
N PRO A 125 0.18 22.42 -1.02
CA PRO A 125 -0.24 22.27 0.37
C PRO A 125 -0.77 23.55 1.00
N GLU A 126 -0.17 24.71 0.67
CA GLU A 126 -0.46 26.00 1.30
C GLU A 126 -1.88 26.49 1.00
N GLN A 127 -2.42 26.08 -0.14
CA GLN A 127 -3.75 26.50 -0.62
C GLN A 127 -4.77 25.36 -0.59
N ASP A 128 -4.34 24.14 -0.26
CA ASP A 128 -5.14 22.91 -0.36
C ASP A 128 -5.82 22.73 -1.74
N VAL A 129 -5.04 22.91 -2.80
CA VAL A 129 -5.50 22.74 -4.20
C VAL A 129 -4.57 21.87 -5.01
N TYR A 130 -5.11 21.33 -6.12
CA TYR A 130 -4.32 20.71 -7.17
C TYR A 130 -4.25 21.62 -8.40
N LEU A 131 -3.07 21.84 -8.96
CA LEU A 131 -2.92 22.44 -10.29
C LEU A 131 -2.92 21.36 -11.36
N CYS A 132 -3.75 21.52 -12.37
CA CYS A 132 -3.71 20.68 -13.57
C CYS A 132 -2.57 21.07 -14.52
N PRO A 133 -2.28 20.28 -15.57
CA PRO A 133 -1.27 20.60 -16.57
C PRO A 133 -1.49 21.94 -17.29
N ALA A 134 -2.74 22.39 -17.39
CA ALA A 134 -3.12 23.69 -17.95
C ALA A 134 -3.08 24.84 -16.92
N ARG A 135 -2.54 24.60 -15.72
CA ARG A 135 -2.40 25.55 -14.59
C ARG A 135 -3.70 26.04 -13.96
N TYR A 136 -4.85 25.46 -14.29
CA TYR A 136 -6.09 25.69 -13.54
C TYR A 136 -6.14 24.86 -12.25
N GLU A 137 -6.77 25.43 -11.24
CA GLU A 137 -6.97 24.82 -9.93
C GLU A 137 -8.10 23.80 -9.91
N LEU A 138 -7.88 22.75 -9.11
CA LEU A 138 -8.88 21.82 -8.64
C LEU A 138 -8.99 22.01 -7.12
N ARG A 139 -10.16 22.43 -6.67
CA ARG A 139 -10.41 22.76 -5.26
C ARG A 139 -11.01 21.59 -4.51
N TYR A 140 -10.73 21.51 -3.22
CA TYR A 140 -11.34 20.54 -2.34
C TYR A 140 -12.88 20.61 -2.43
N SER A 141 -13.53 19.45 -2.48
CA SER A 141 -14.98 19.32 -2.56
C SER A 141 -15.53 18.53 -1.38
N THR A 142 -15.01 17.32 -1.14
CA THR A 142 -15.52 16.45 -0.09
C THR A 142 -14.49 15.41 0.31
N THR A 143 -14.70 14.75 1.45
CA THR A 143 -13.92 13.59 1.90
C THR A 143 -14.85 12.40 2.03
N ASN A 144 -14.53 11.29 1.36
CA ASN A 144 -15.33 10.08 1.46
C ASN A 144 -15.03 9.30 2.76
N ARG A 145 -15.88 8.31 3.08
CA ARG A 145 -15.74 7.48 4.28
C ARG A 145 -14.45 6.67 4.34
N SER A 146 -13.83 6.42 3.18
CA SER A 146 -12.55 5.73 3.06
C SER A 146 -11.35 6.68 3.22
N GLY A 147 -11.57 7.94 3.61
CA GLY A 147 -10.50 8.90 3.87
C GLY A 147 -9.89 9.54 2.63
N TYR A 148 -10.54 9.48 1.46
CA TYR A 148 -10.09 10.19 0.26
C TYR A 148 -10.77 11.54 0.13
N ARG A 149 -9.96 12.60 0.09
CA ARG A 149 -10.35 13.94 -0.32
C ARG A 149 -10.48 13.99 -1.84
N GLU A 150 -11.58 14.56 -2.32
CA GLU A 150 -11.85 14.82 -3.73
C GLU A 150 -11.58 16.29 -4.06
N TYR A 151 -10.80 16.52 -5.12
CA TYR A 151 -10.52 17.84 -5.67
C TYR A 151 -11.12 17.91 -7.07
N LYS A 152 -11.93 18.93 -7.33
CA LYS A 152 -12.73 19.03 -8.56
C LYS A 152 -12.36 20.26 -9.36
N SER A 153 -12.27 20.11 -10.67
CA SER A 153 -12.09 21.23 -11.58
C SER A 153 -13.41 21.98 -11.81
N ASN A 154 -13.33 23.20 -12.32
CA ASN A 154 -14.49 23.97 -12.76
C ASN A 154 -14.93 23.51 -14.18
N PRO A 155 -16.14 22.93 -14.35
CA PRO A 155 -16.65 22.50 -15.65
C PRO A 155 -16.69 23.61 -16.71
N ASN A 156 -17.08 24.81 -16.31
CA ASN A 156 -17.29 25.95 -17.23
C ASN A 156 -15.97 26.41 -17.87
N VAL A 157 -14.87 26.23 -17.17
CA VAL A 157 -13.51 26.47 -17.69
C VAL A 157 -13.05 25.26 -18.51
N CYS A 158 -13.33 24.05 -18.05
CA CYS A 158 -12.82 22.83 -18.66
C CYS A 158 -13.45 22.50 -20.02
N GLN A 159 -14.72 22.87 -20.25
CA GLN A 159 -15.42 22.60 -21.51
C GLN A 159 -14.69 23.20 -22.73
N ASN A 160 -14.02 24.34 -22.54
CA ASN A 160 -13.28 25.06 -23.59
C ASN A 160 -11.76 24.78 -23.53
N CYS A 161 -11.32 23.81 -22.72
CA CYS A 161 -9.91 23.54 -22.54
C CYS A 161 -9.35 22.67 -23.69
N LEU A 162 -8.26 23.14 -24.32
CA LEU A 162 -7.55 22.41 -25.39
C LEU A 162 -7.08 21.01 -24.97
N PHE A 163 -6.87 20.79 -23.67
CA PHE A 163 -6.42 19.52 -23.14
C PHE A 163 -7.55 18.61 -22.64
N LEU A 164 -8.83 18.98 -22.84
CA LEU A 164 -9.98 18.26 -22.29
C LEU A 164 -9.97 16.75 -22.64
N SER A 165 -9.71 16.42 -23.90
CA SER A 165 -9.64 15.03 -24.41
C SER A 165 -8.58 14.17 -23.72
N ARG A 166 -7.49 14.79 -23.26
CA ARG A 166 -6.41 14.16 -22.50
C ARG A 166 -6.60 14.29 -20.98
N CYS A 167 -7.51 15.14 -20.51
CA CYS A 167 -7.69 15.41 -19.09
C CYS A 167 -8.71 14.48 -18.43
N THR A 168 -9.91 14.36 -18.99
CA THR A 168 -11.03 13.61 -18.42
C THR A 168 -11.94 13.08 -19.52
N ARG A 169 -12.65 11.97 -19.24
CA ARG A 169 -13.72 11.45 -20.10
C ARG A 169 -15.11 11.75 -19.51
N SER A 170 -15.19 12.63 -18.52
CA SER A 170 -16.45 13.00 -17.88
C SER A 170 -17.36 13.72 -18.87
N LYS A 171 -18.63 13.31 -18.93
CA LYS A 171 -19.67 14.00 -19.71
C LYS A 171 -19.94 15.42 -19.23
N THR A 172 -19.65 15.71 -17.96
CA THR A 172 -19.79 17.05 -17.36
C THR A 172 -18.51 17.89 -17.46
N PHE A 173 -17.51 17.44 -18.22
CA PHE A 173 -16.20 18.11 -18.37
C PHE A 173 -15.42 18.32 -17.06
N GLN A 174 -15.89 17.75 -15.95
CA GLN A 174 -15.25 17.85 -14.66
C GLN A 174 -14.14 16.80 -14.50
N LYS A 175 -12.97 17.25 -14.03
CA LYS A 175 -11.89 16.38 -13.56
C LYS A 175 -11.99 16.24 -12.05
N VAL A 176 -11.88 15.00 -11.58
CA VAL A 176 -11.74 14.69 -10.16
C VAL A 176 -10.36 14.09 -9.92
N VAL A 177 -9.64 14.62 -8.94
CA VAL A 177 -8.39 14.07 -8.42
C VAL A 177 -8.62 13.71 -6.96
N THR A 178 -8.19 12.52 -6.55
CA THR A 178 -8.33 12.06 -5.16
C THR A 178 -7.00 12.03 -4.45
N ARG A 179 -6.98 12.43 -3.17
CA ARG A 179 -5.81 12.35 -2.27
C ARG A 179 -6.26 11.77 -0.94
N HIS A 180 -5.59 10.72 -0.46
CA HIS A 180 -5.93 10.17 0.86
C HIS A 180 -5.48 11.14 1.97
N VAL A 181 -6.18 11.17 3.10
CA VAL A 181 -5.81 12.01 4.27
C VAL A 181 -4.41 11.68 4.81
N TRP A 182 -3.94 10.45 4.61
CA TRP A 182 -2.60 9.97 4.96
C TRP A 182 -1.66 9.83 3.76
N GLU A 183 -1.92 10.53 2.65
CA GLU A 183 -1.04 10.47 1.47
C GLU A 183 0.39 10.94 1.79
N ASN A 184 0.54 11.89 2.74
CA ASN A 184 1.84 12.34 3.25
C ASN A 184 2.69 11.19 3.80
N ALA A 185 2.10 10.25 4.56
CA ALA A 185 2.82 9.10 5.09
C ALA A 185 3.29 8.14 3.99
N LYS A 186 2.46 7.96 2.95
CA LYS A 186 2.85 7.17 1.77
C LYS A 186 3.94 7.86 0.94
N GLU A 187 3.88 9.18 0.81
CA GLU A 187 4.92 9.99 0.16
C GLU A 187 6.24 9.92 0.95
N TRP A 188 6.18 9.94 2.28
CA TRP A 188 7.33 9.79 3.17
C TRP A 188 8.02 8.43 2.98
N VAL A 189 7.29 7.30 3.02
CA VAL A 189 7.85 5.96 2.71
C VAL A 189 8.49 5.92 1.32
N ARG A 190 7.86 6.54 0.31
CA ARG A 190 8.41 6.60 -1.05
C ARG A 190 9.72 7.38 -1.11
N LYS A 191 9.82 8.50 -0.39
CA LYS A 191 11.05 9.30 -0.29
C LYS A 191 12.14 8.50 0.42
N ASN A 192 11.83 7.85 1.54
CA ASN A 192 12.77 6.99 2.27
C ASN A 192 13.40 5.94 1.36
N ARG A 193 12.60 5.23 0.55
CA ARG A 193 13.09 4.24 -0.42
C ARG A 193 14.09 4.80 -1.43
N LEU A 194 13.98 6.08 -1.79
CA LEU A 194 14.88 6.73 -2.76
C LEU A 194 16.17 7.27 -2.12
N SER A 195 16.19 7.43 -0.79
CA SER A 195 17.39 7.82 -0.04
C SER A 195 18.47 6.75 -0.09
N GLU A 196 19.71 7.13 0.22
CA GLU A 196 20.85 6.20 0.22
C GLU A 196 20.66 5.07 1.24
N ARG A 197 20.28 5.40 2.48
CA ARG A 197 19.93 4.40 3.50
C ARG A 197 18.81 3.47 3.03
N GLY A 198 17.79 4.03 2.37
CA GLY A 198 16.67 3.25 1.87
C GLY A 198 17.05 2.24 0.79
N LYS A 199 17.98 2.59 -0.12
CA LYS A 199 18.51 1.67 -1.13
C LYS A 199 19.29 0.52 -0.50
N GLN A 200 20.14 0.81 0.49
CA GLN A 200 20.90 -0.19 1.23
C GLN A 200 19.96 -1.18 1.95
N LEU A 201 18.98 -0.65 2.68
CA LEU A 201 18.00 -1.46 3.39
C LEU A 201 17.15 -2.31 2.42
N TYR A 202 16.77 -1.75 1.27
CA TYR A 202 16.03 -2.48 0.23
C TYR A 202 16.84 -3.65 -0.35
N LYS A 203 18.14 -3.44 -0.60
CA LYS A 203 19.04 -4.50 -1.10
C LYS A 203 19.14 -5.63 -0.07
N ARG A 204 19.40 -5.27 1.19
CA ARG A 204 19.55 -6.23 2.30
C ARG A 204 18.32 -7.12 2.48
N ARG A 205 17.12 -6.53 2.42
CA ARG A 205 15.85 -7.27 2.51
C ARG A 205 15.75 -8.45 1.54
N ARG A 206 16.26 -8.27 0.31
CA ARG A 206 16.27 -9.32 -0.71
C ARG A 206 17.15 -10.50 -0.28
N GLU A 207 18.33 -10.20 0.26
CA GLU A 207 19.32 -11.19 0.69
C GLU A 207 18.84 -11.98 1.92
N THR A 208 18.13 -11.34 2.86
CA THR A 208 17.71 -11.98 4.12
C THR A 208 16.45 -12.82 3.97
N ILE A 209 15.38 -12.25 3.38
CA ILE A 209 14.07 -12.90 3.28
C ILE A 209 14.10 -14.07 2.29
N GLU A 210 14.69 -13.90 1.11
CA GLU A 210 14.74 -14.97 0.09
C GLU A 210 15.54 -16.17 0.62
N ARG A 211 16.64 -15.92 1.33
CA ARG A 211 17.45 -16.96 1.96
C ARG A 211 16.69 -17.70 3.05
N SER A 212 15.99 -17.00 3.95
CA SER A 212 15.22 -17.64 5.03
C SER A 212 14.14 -18.60 4.51
N PHE A 213 13.49 -18.27 3.39
CA PHE A 213 12.54 -19.16 2.74
C PHE A 213 13.21 -20.31 1.97
N ALA A 214 14.39 -20.08 1.38
CA ALA A 214 15.15 -21.13 0.71
C ALA A 214 15.65 -22.17 1.72
N ASP A 215 16.30 -21.74 2.81
CA ASP A 215 16.84 -22.62 3.85
C ASP A 215 15.73 -23.50 4.46
N ALA A 216 14.54 -22.93 4.71
CA ALA A 216 13.40 -23.69 5.22
C ALA A 216 12.89 -24.77 4.26
N LYS A 217 13.03 -24.58 2.94
CA LYS A 217 12.64 -25.58 1.95
C LYS A 217 13.70 -26.66 1.80
N GLU A 218 14.98 -26.29 1.74
CA GLU A 218 16.07 -27.25 1.53
C GLU A 218 16.32 -28.14 2.75
N LEU A 219 16.14 -27.60 3.97
CA LEU A 219 16.50 -28.32 5.21
C LEU A 219 15.33 -29.04 5.89
N HIS A 220 14.09 -28.76 5.48
CA HIS A 220 12.88 -29.27 6.14
C HIS A 220 11.77 -29.65 5.15
N SER A 221 12.14 -30.10 3.93
CA SER A 221 11.21 -30.69 2.95
C SER A 221 10.98 -32.18 3.16
#